data_AF-A0AAW9DUU0-F1
#
_entry.id   AF-A0AAW9DUU0-F1
#
_cell.length_a   1.000
_cell.length_b   1.000
_cell.length_c   1.000
_cell.angle_alpha   90.00
_cell.angle_beta   90.00
_cell.angle_gamma   90.00
#
_symmetry.space_group_name_H-M   'P 1'
#
loop_
_entity.id
_entity.type
_entity.pdbx_description
1 polymer ?
#
loop_
_entity_poly.entity_id
_entity_poly.type
_entity_poly.pdbx_seq_one_letter_code
_entity_poly.pdbx_strand_id
1 'polypeptide(L)'
;MRTAPTPSQQAMLGRFDLVIAILIHIIMDQGRASGIAFPRLIQIWQRITRLAARFTRAALIGPRPRRIRAPQIRKPAPIRPEPPLPTSQGWLRRLLPDSETMPSALIYPAQQLSDLLADPAMAELIETNPAIGRTLRPLFAALGMARPPILAIPAPQPEPQPAPPQAHHAIEPAEPPGNPIVSVPISKRNWRPPRPPC
;
A
#
# COMPACT_ATOMS: atom_id res chain seq x y z
N MET A 1 -8.12 18.48 -20.67
CA MET A 1 -6.96 19.34 -20.97
C MET A 1 -5.76 18.80 -20.22
N ARG A 2 -4.68 18.40 -20.89
CA ARG A 2 -3.41 18.05 -20.24
C ARG A 2 -2.66 19.36 -20.01
N THR A 3 -2.42 19.72 -18.77
CA THR A 3 -1.49 20.81 -18.45
C THR A 3 -0.06 20.32 -18.70
N ALA A 4 0.75 21.12 -19.39
CA ALA A 4 2.18 20.81 -19.51
C ALA A 4 2.84 20.88 -18.12
N PRO A 5 3.79 19.98 -17.80
CA PRO A 5 4.49 20.05 -16.52
C PRO A 5 5.26 21.36 -16.44
N THR A 6 5.12 22.07 -15.32
CA THR A 6 5.84 23.33 -15.08
C THR A 6 7.36 23.08 -15.06
N PRO A 7 8.19 24.07 -15.39
CA PRO A 7 9.65 23.91 -15.36
C PRO A 7 10.17 23.47 -13.99
N SER A 8 9.52 23.91 -12.90
CA SER A 8 9.81 23.45 -11.54
C SER A 8 9.51 21.95 -11.35
N GLN A 9 8.38 21.46 -11.86
CA GLN A 9 8.05 20.03 -11.84
C GLN A 9 9.07 19.20 -12.65
N GLN A 10 9.51 19.70 -13.81
CA GLN A 10 10.51 18.99 -14.62
C GLN A 10 11.86 18.87 -13.90
N ALA A 11 12.34 19.96 -13.28
CA ALA A 11 13.56 19.96 -12.49
C ALA A 11 13.47 18.99 -11.29
N MET A 12 12.33 18.95 -10.61
CA MET A 12 12.06 18.02 -9.51
C MET A 12 12.06 16.55 -9.97
N LEU A 13 11.40 16.25 -11.10
CA LEU A 13 11.42 14.91 -11.69
C LEU A 13 12.84 14.48 -12.07
N GLY A 14 13.64 15.39 -12.63
CA GLY A 14 15.04 15.12 -12.94
C GLY A 14 15.89 14.81 -11.70
N ARG A 15 15.69 15.56 -10.60
CA ARG A 15 16.34 15.26 -9.31
C ARG A 15 15.91 13.91 -8.75
N PHE A 16 14.62 13.59 -8.81
CA PHE A 16 14.10 12.29 -8.38
C PHE A 16 14.75 11.14 -9.16
N ASP A 17 14.77 11.23 -10.49
CA ASP A 17 15.35 10.19 -11.35
C ASP A 17 16.84 9.99 -11.07
N LEU A 18 17.58 11.08 -10.81
CA LEU A 18 18.99 11.03 -10.44
C LEU A 18 19.20 10.32 -9.09
N VAL A 19 18.40 10.64 -8.07
CA VAL A 19 18.47 9.98 -6.76
C VAL A 19 18.16 8.49 -6.87
N ILE A 20 17.15 8.12 -7.67
CA ILE A 20 16.82 6.71 -7.92
C ILE A 20 17.93 5.99 -8.68
N ALA A 21 18.56 6.64 -9.67
CA ALA A 21 19.67 6.07 -10.42
C ALA A 21 20.88 5.78 -9.49
N ILE A 22 21.24 6.73 -8.63
CA ILE A 22 22.28 6.56 -7.60
C ILE A 22 21.92 5.40 -6.68
N LEU A 23 20.68 5.34 -6.19
CA LEU A 23 20.21 4.28 -5.31
C LEU A 23 20.34 2.90 -5.97
N ILE A 24 19.91 2.77 -7.23
CA ILE A 24 20.04 1.54 -8.01
C ILE A 24 21.50 1.15 -8.15
N HIS A 25 22.38 2.09 -8.51
CA HIS A 25 23.80 1.82 -8.70
C HIS A 25 24.43 1.24 -7.43
N ILE A 26 24.17 1.86 -6.28
CA ILE A 26 24.68 1.41 -4.98
C ILE A 26 24.14 0.02 -4.62
N ILE A 27 22.85 -0.24 -4.83
CA ILE A 27 22.24 -1.55 -4.56
C ILE A 27 22.87 -2.64 -5.44
N MET A 28 23.13 -2.34 -6.71
CA MET A 28 23.73 -3.28 -7.64
C MET A 28 25.20 -3.55 -7.28
N ASP A 29 25.96 -2.52 -6.93
CA ASP A 29 27.37 -2.64 -6.58
C ASP A 29 27.55 -3.41 -5.27
N GLN A 30 26.89 -2.96 -4.19
CA GLN A 30 26.96 -3.64 -2.91
C GLN A 30 26.33 -5.04 -2.99
N GLY A 31 25.21 -5.20 -3.69
CA GLY A 31 24.55 -6.49 -3.84
C GLY A 31 25.44 -7.54 -4.51
N ARG A 32 26.31 -7.12 -5.47
CA ARG A 32 27.33 -7.99 -6.06
C ARG A 32 28.45 -8.32 -5.09
N ALA A 33 28.98 -7.32 -4.39
CA ALA A 33 30.00 -7.52 -3.35
C ALA A 33 29.53 -8.48 -2.23
N SER A 34 28.22 -8.49 -1.98
CA SER A 34 27.55 -9.29 -0.95
C SER A 34 27.21 -10.73 -1.37
N GLY A 35 27.51 -11.11 -2.60
CA GLY A 35 27.16 -12.45 -3.13
C GLY A 35 25.67 -12.68 -3.32
N ILE A 36 24.85 -11.61 -3.44
CA ILE A 36 23.42 -11.77 -3.76
C ILE A 36 23.30 -12.33 -5.19
N ALA A 37 22.49 -13.39 -5.34
CA ALA A 37 22.23 -13.99 -6.63
C ALA A 37 21.74 -12.95 -7.66
N PHE A 38 22.34 -12.94 -8.85
CA PHE A 38 22.05 -11.98 -9.91
C PHE A 38 20.56 -11.87 -10.28
N PRO A 39 19.78 -12.97 -10.40
CA PRO A 39 18.34 -12.87 -10.65
C PRO A 39 17.59 -12.06 -9.59
N ARG A 40 18.01 -12.18 -8.32
CA ARG A 40 17.42 -11.43 -7.20
C ARG A 40 17.74 -9.93 -7.31
N LEU A 41 18.97 -9.57 -7.71
CA LEU A 41 19.34 -8.19 -7.99
C LEU A 41 18.51 -7.59 -9.12
N ILE A 42 18.29 -8.34 -10.21
CA ILE A 42 17.41 -7.91 -11.31
C ILE A 42 15.99 -7.66 -10.79
N GLN A 43 15.43 -8.52 -9.95
CA GLN A 43 14.10 -8.31 -9.39
C GLN A 43 14.02 -7.01 -8.57
N ILE A 44 15.04 -6.72 -7.75
CA ILE A 44 15.12 -5.50 -6.94
C ILE A 44 15.18 -4.27 -7.86
N TRP A 45 16.07 -4.30 -8.85
CA TRP A 45 16.20 -3.26 -9.87
C TRP A 45 14.87 -3.00 -10.58
N GLN A 46 14.25 -4.05 -11.13
CA GLN A 46 12.95 -3.96 -11.80
C GLN A 46 11.84 -3.44 -10.90
N ARG A 47 11.89 -3.72 -9.59
CA ARG A 47 10.89 -3.22 -8.65
C ARG A 47 11.06 -1.72 -8.43
N ILE A 48 12.29 -1.25 -8.22
CA ILE A 48 12.59 0.16 -8.01
C ILE A 48 12.28 0.97 -9.28
N THR A 49 12.71 0.51 -10.45
CA THR A 49 12.42 1.19 -11.73
C THR A 49 10.92 1.25 -12.01
N ARG A 50 10.15 0.19 -11.70
CA ARG A 50 8.69 0.23 -11.80
C ARG A 50 8.05 1.24 -10.85
N LEU A 51 8.57 1.42 -9.64
CA LEU A 51 8.07 2.43 -8.71
C LEU A 51 8.39 3.84 -9.22
N ALA A 52 9.61 4.07 -9.72
CA ALA A 52 10.02 5.34 -10.31
C ALA A 52 9.17 5.70 -11.54
N ALA A 53 9.02 4.78 -12.49
CA ALA A 53 8.17 4.99 -13.67
C ALA A 53 6.70 5.28 -13.30
N ARG A 54 6.18 4.63 -12.25
CA ARG A 54 4.83 4.92 -11.73
C ARG A 54 4.75 6.31 -11.10
N PHE A 55 5.79 6.75 -10.40
CA PHE A 55 5.88 8.09 -9.83
C PHE A 55 5.88 9.14 -10.94
N THR A 56 6.81 9.05 -11.90
CA THR A 56 6.92 10.00 -13.03
C THR A 56 5.62 10.04 -13.83
N ARG A 57 5.01 8.87 -14.07
CA ARG A 57 3.70 8.79 -14.73
C ARG A 57 2.58 9.45 -13.93
N ALA A 58 2.57 9.29 -12.61
CA ALA A 58 1.54 9.90 -11.75
C ALA A 58 1.72 11.42 -11.64
N ALA A 59 2.96 11.91 -11.58
CA ALA A 59 3.28 13.33 -11.61
C ALA A 59 2.86 13.98 -12.93
N LEU A 60 3.13 13.34 -14.08
CA LEU A 60 2.83 13.90 -15.40
C LEU A 60 1.35 13.81 -15.81
N ILE A 61 0.63 12.76 -15.39
CA ILE A 61 -0.76 12.53 -15.82
C ILE A 61 -1.77 13.22 -14.89
N GLY A 62 -1.39 13.51 -13.65
CA GLY A 62 -2.29 14.10 -12.66
C GLY A 62 -3.26 13.08 -12.03
N PRO A 63 -4.15 13.56 -11.14
CA PRO A 63 -5.08 12.70 -10.40
C PRO A 63 -6.02 11.98 -11.35
N ARG A 64 -6.06 10.65 -11.24
CA ARG A 64 -6.98 9.82 -12.04
C ARG A 64 -8.28 9.60 -11.28
N PRO A 65 -9.44 9.72 -11.95
CA PRO A 65 -10.71 9.36 -11.34
C PRO A 65 -10.69 7.89 -10.89
N ARG A 66 -11.19 7.64 -9.68
CA ARG A 66 -11.29 6.29 -9.12
C ARG A 66 -12.26 5.48 -9.96
N ARG A 67 -11.75 4.66 -10.88
CA ARG A 67 -12.58 3.71 -11.63
C ARG A 67 -13.14 2.69 -10.63
N ILE A 68 -14.45 2.70 -10.45
CA ILE A 68 -15.18 1.61 -9.80
C ILE A 68 -14.96 0.38 -10.68
N ARG A 69 -14.17 -0.58 -10.18
CA ARG A 69 -13.95 -1.84 -10.89
C ARG A 69 -15.18 -2.70 -10.66
N ALA A 70 -15.83 -3.10 -11.75
CA ALA A 70 -16.81 -4.17 -11.71
C ALA A 70 -16.15 -5.43 -11.14
N PRO A 71 -16.89 -6.24 -10.35
CA PRO A 71 -16.37 -7.48 -9.78
C PRO A 71 -15.88 -8.39 -10.92
N GLN A 72 -14.58 -8.65 -10.95
CA GLN A 72 -14.01 -9.59 -11.91
C GLN A 72 -14.12 -11.01 -11.37
N ILE A 73 -14.61 -11.91 -12.22
CA ILE A 73 -14.59 -13.35 -12.02
C ILE A 73 -13.12 -13.76 -11.83
N ARG A 74 -12.80 -14.35 -10.67
CA ARG A 74 -11.42 -14.72 -10.32
C ARG A 74 -10.94 -15.83 -11.25
N LYS A 75 -10.06 -15.51 -12.20
CA LYS A 75 -9.29 -16.52 -12.93
C LYS A 75 -8.27 -17.17 -11.97
N PRO A 76 -7.96 -18.47 -12.15
CA PRO A 76 -6.94 -19.14 -11.35
C PRO A 76 -5.60 -18.41 -11.48
N ALA A 77 -4.92 -18.24 -10.34
CA ALA A 77 -3.67 -17.52 -10.28
C ALA A 77 -2.59 -18.28 -11.08
N PRO A 78 -1.81 -17.59 -11.93
CA PRO A 78 -0.68 -18.22 -12.59
C PRO A 78 0.33 -18.71 -11.55
N ILE A 79 0.84 -19.93 -11.74
CA ILE A 79 1.91 -20.51 -10.93
C ILE A 79 3.14 -19.61 -11.09
N ARG A 80 3.58 -18.99 -10.00
CA ARG A 80 4.70 -18.04 -9.99
C ARG A 80 5.98 -18.82 -9.67
N PRO A 81 6.96 -18.89 -10.59
CA PRO A 81 8.13 -19.77 -10.44
C PRO A 81 9.17 -19.29 -9.44
N GLU A 82 9.15 -18.01 -9.02
CA GLU A 82 10.17 -17.44 -8.13
C GLU A 82 9.58 -16.91 -6.82
N PRO A 83 10.31 -17.07 -5.69
CA PRO A 83 9.89 -16.50 -4.42
C PRO A 83 9.77 -14.98 -4.55
N PRO A 84 8.66 -14.38 -4.12
CA PRO A 84 8.47 -12.94 -4.22
C PRO A 84 9.49 -12.20 -3.34
N LEU A 85 9.90 -11.02 -3.81
CA LEU A 85 10.71 -10.12 -2.98
C LEU A 85 10.02 -9.84 -1.64
N PRO A 86 10.79 -9.71 -0.54
CA PRO A 86 10.23 -9.38 0.75
C PRO A 86 9.43 -8.07 0.72
N THR A 87 8.46 -7.98 1.62
CA THR A 87 7.60 -6.80 1.80
C THR A 87 7.70 -6.21 3.20
N SER A 88 8.50 -6.79 4.09
CA SER A 88 8.71 -6.31 5.46
C SER A 88 9.46 -4.97 5.48
N GLN A 89 9.26 -4.15 6.51
CA GLN A 89 10.01 -2.91 6.66
C GLN A 89 11.52 -3.18 6.76
N GLY A 90 12.33 -2.35 6.09
CA GLY A 90 13.79 -2.43 6.08
C GLY A 90 14.37 -3.64 5.36
N TRP A 91 13.58 -4.36 4.55
CA TRP A 91 14.07 -5.59 3.91
C TRP A 91 15.28 -5.37 3.00
N LEU A 92 15.41 -4.19 2.40
CA LEU A 92 16.55 -3.87 1.54
C LEU A 92 17.82 -3.66 2.37
N ARG A 93 17.71 -3.04 3.57
CA ARG A 93 18.81 -2.92 4.52
C ARG A 93 19.32 -4.28 4.97
N ARG A 94 18.41 -5.21 5.26
CA ARG A 94 18.75 -6.58 5.73
C ARG A 94 19.40 -7.46 4.66
N LEU A 95 19.27 -7.11 3.39
CA LEU A 95 19.87 -7.89 2.30
C LEU A 95 21.33 -7.55 2.04
N LEU A 96 21.81 -6.43 2.56
CA LEU A 96 23.17 -5.97 2.40
C LEU A 96 23.94 -6.30 3.71
N PRO A 97 25.06 -7.05 3.65
CA PRO A 97 25.91 -7.38 4.78
C PRO A 97 26.53 -6.10 5.39
N ASP A 98 26.96 -6.17 6.65
CA ASP A 98 27.47 -5.07 7.52
C ASP A 98 26.43 -4.05 8.05
N SER A 99 25.16 -4.39 7.95
CA SER A 99 23.98 -3.57 8.21
C SER A 99 23.17 -3.71 9.52
N GLU A 100 23.69 -3.69 10.77
CA GLU A 100 22.75 -3.51 11.91
C GLU A 100 21.99 -2.16 11.77
N THR A 101 22.65 -1.18 11.15
CA THR A 101 22.11 0.13 10.81
C THR A 101 21.80 0.21 9.31
N MET A 102 21.62 1.40 8.74
CA MET A 102 21.45 1.55 7.29
C MET A 102 22.86 1.61 6.67
N PRO A 103 23.17 0.85 5.61
CA PRO A 103 24.49 0.94 4.97
C PRO A 103 24.80 2.41 4.64
N SER A 104 25.96 2.91 5.04
CA SER A 104 26.31 4.33 4.90
C SER A 104 26.13 4.85 3.47
N ALA A 105 26.41 4.00 2.48
CA ALA A 105 26.19 4.29 1.07
C ALA A 105 24.72 4.58 0.73
N LEU A 106 23.77 3.94 1.40
CA LEU A 106 22.34 4.16 1.18
C LEU A 106 21.80 5.38 1.94
N ILE A 107 22.49 5.87 2.99
CA ILE A 107 22.01 7.00 3.81
C ILE A 107 21.88 8.27 2.97
N TYR A 108 22.89 8.60 2.18
CA TYR A 108 22.87 9.82 1.36
C TYR A 108 21.70 9.87 0.35
N PRO A 109 21.49 8.87 -0.54
CA PRO A 109 20.36 8.90 -1.47
C PRO A 109 19.00 8.82 -0.76
N ALA A 110 18.95 8.15 0.39
CA ALA A 110 17.76 8.15 1.26
C ALA A 110 17.42 9.54 1.80
N GLN A 111 18.42 10.26 2.30
CA GLN A 111 18.26 11.63 2.79
C GLN A 111 17.86 12.58 1.66
N GLN A 112 18.54 12.52 0.52
CA GLN A 112 18.18 13.31 -0.67
C GLN A 112 16.74 13.08 -1.12
N LEU A 113 16.26 11.83 -1.04
CA LEU A 113 14.87 11.51 -1.32
C LEU A 113 13.90 12.10 -0.28
N SER A 114 14.28 12.08 1.00
CA SER A 114 13.50 12.71 2.06
C SER A 114 13.44 14.23 1.89
N ASP A 115 14.57 14.86 1.59
CA ASP A 115 14.68 16.31 1.38
C ASP A 115 13.85 16.74 0.16
N LEU A 116 13.88 15.95 -0.93
CA LEU A 116 13.05 16.20 -2.11
C LEU A 116 11.55 16.10 -1.81
N LEU A 117 11.15 15.27 -0.85
CA LEU A 117 9.75 15.16 -0.41
C LEU A 117 9.35 16.23 0.61
N ALA A 118 10.31 16.86 1.27
CA ALA A 118 10.09 18.00 2.13
C ALA A 118 9.94 19.31 1.34
N ASP A 119 10.31 19.32 0.05
CA ASP A 119 10.08 20.46 -0.85
C ASP A 119 8.57 20.77 -0.95
N PRO A 120 8.14 22.03 -0.69
CA PRO A 120 6.73 22.42 -0.76
C PRO A 120 6.10 22.12 -2.12
N ALA A 121 6.85 22.20 -3.22
CA ALA A 121 6.34 21.88 -4.54
C ALA A 121 6.00 20.38 -4.68
N MET A 122 6.77 19.50 -4.02
CA MET A 122 6.44 18.07 -3.96
C MET A 122 5.23 17.84 -3.08
N ALA A 123 5.13 18.60 -2.00
CA ALA A 123 4.03 18.49 -1.06
C ALA A 123 2.69 18.80 -1.73
N GLU A 124 2.60 19.95 -2.41
CA GLU A 124 1.43 20.35 -3.21
C GLU A 124 1.09 19.30 -4.28
N LEU A 125 2.10 18.71 -4.93
CA LEU A 125 1.91 17.67 -5.92
C LEU A 125 1.30 16.39 -5.31
N ILE A 126 1.75 15.99 -4.11
CA ILE A 126 1.23 14.83 -3.39
C ILE A 126 -0.19 15.09 -2.87
N GLU A 127 -0.48 16.28 -2.37
CA GLU A 127 -1.81 16.69 -1.93
C GLU A 127 -2.81 16.66 -3.09
N THR A 128 -2.41 17.21 -4.25
CA THR A 128 -3.21 17.20 -5.48
C THR A 128 -3.40 15.77 -6.02
N ASN A 129 -2.39 14.90 -5.85
CA ASN A 129 -2.43 13.53 -6.34
C ASN A 129 -1.90 12.52 -5.31
N PRO A 130 -2.76 12.06 -4.37
CA PRO A 130 -2.35 11.12 -3.31
C PRO A 130 -1.91 9.74 -3.84
N ALA A 131 -2.13 9.44 -5.13
CA ALA A 131 -1.59 8.24 -5.76
C ALA A 131 -0.05 8.26 -5.86
N ILE A 132 0.55 9.46 -5.93
CA ILE A 132 2.00 9.68 -5.91
C ILE A 132 2.55 9.18 -4.58
N GLY A 133 2.00 9.68 -3.46
CA GLY A 133 2.45 9.27 -2.14
C GLY A 133 2.30 7.77 -1.89
N ARG A 134 1.19 7.16 -2.33
CA ARG A 134 0.98 5.70 -2.25
C ARG A 134 2.02 4.90 -3.03
N THR A 135 2.56 5.44 -4.13
CA THR A 135 3.57 4.78 -4.95
C THR A 135 4.95 4.83 -4.30
N LEU A 136 5.26 5.86 -3.52
CA LEU A 136 6.55 5.99 -2.83
C LEU A 136 6.62 5.19 -1.52
N ARG A 137 5.48 4.92 -0.86
CA ARG A 137 5.44 4.15 0.41
C ARG A 137 6.22 2.82 0.40
N PRO A 138 6.11 1.96 -0.63
CA PRO A 138 6.86 0.70 -0.67
C PRO A 138 8.37 0.90 -0.72
N LEU A 139 8.84 2.03 -1.26
CA LEU A 139 10.27 2.35 -1.35
C LEU A 139 10.82 2.79 0.01
N PHE A 140 10.10 3.66 0.73
CA PHE A 140 10.43 4.02 2.12
C PHE A 140 10.40 2.80 3.06
N ALA A 141 9.38 1.94 2.89
CA ALA A 141 9.30 0.69 3.63
C ALA A 141 10.47 -0.24 3.30
N ALA A 142 10.89 -0.35 2.04
CA ALA A 142 12.05 -1.16 1.65
C ALA A 142 13.35 -0.68 2.29
N LEU A 143 13.58 0.64 2.26
CA LEU A 143 14.73 1.31 2.85
C LEU A 143 14.69 1.30 4.39
N GLY A 144 13.54 1.02 4.99
CA GLY A 144 13.37 1.01 6.45
C GLY A 144 13.41 2.41 7.07
N MET A 145 13.14 3.45 6.28
CA MET A 145 13.09 4.83 6.75
C MET A 145 11.73 5.15 7.40
N ALA A 146 11.75 6.11 8.33
CA ALA A 146 10.53 6.75 8.80
C ALA A 146 9.79 7.39 7.63
N ARG A 147 8.46 7.24 7.60
CA ARG A 147 7.65 7.88 6.56
C ARG A 147 7.56 9.38 6.87
N PRO A 148 7.86 10.26 5.90
CA PRO A 148 7.59 11.67 6.08
C PRO A 148 6.09 11.91 6.28
N PRO A 149 5.69 12.95 7.04
CA PRO A 149 4.30 13.20 7.43
C PRO A 149 3.34 13.25 6.24
N ILE A 150 3.81 13.77 5.10
CA ILE A 150 3.03 13.89 3.87
C ILE A 150 2.64 12.55 3.23
N LEU A 151 3.35 11.48 3.59
CA LEU A 151 3.06 10.12 3.16
C LEU A 151 2.27 9.32 4.19
N ALA A 152 1.95 9.92 5.35
CA ALA A 152 1.21 9.28 6.42
C ALA A 152 -0.14 8.75 5.91
N ILE A 153 -0.60 7.66 6.51
CA ILE A 153 -1.94 7.14 6.26
C ILE A 153 -2.87 7.99 7.13
N PRO A 154 -3.88 8.69 6.57
CA PRO A 154 -4.89 9.30 7.41
C PRO A 154 -5.47 8.21 8.31
N ALA A 155 -5.49 8.43 9.61
CA ALA A 155 -6.04 7.48 10.55
C ALA A 155 -7.47 7.11 10.11
N PRO A 156 -7.88 5.84 10.24
CA PRO A 156 -9.27 5.48 10.02
C PRO A 156 -10.13 6.41 10.90
N GLN A 157 -11.00 7.22 10.31
CA GLN A 157 -11.98 7.93 11.10
C GLN A 157 -12.83 6.87 11.81
N PRO A 158 -13.06 6.99 13.13
CA PRO A 158 -13.97 6.08 13.81
C PRO A 158 -15.32 6.17 13.10
N GLU A 159 -15.80 5.02 12.58
CA GLU A 159 -17.15 4.93 12.03
C GLU A 159 -18.13 5.36 13.12
N PRO A 160 -19.11 6.23 12.81
CA PRO A 160 -20.19 6.52 13.74
C PRO A 160 -20.86 5.18 14.06
N GLN A 161 -20.80 4.77 15.33
CA GLN A 161 -21.52 3.59 15.80
C GLN A 161 -22.99 3.76 15.40
N PRO A 162 -23.60 2.80 14.70
CA PRO A 162 -25.02 2.85 14.43
C PRO A 162 -25.75 2.93 15.78
N ALA A 163 -26.55 3.99 15.93
CA ALA A 163 -27.36 4.18 17.12
C ALA A 163 -28.15 2.89 17.39
N PRO A 164 -28.22 2.43 18.65
CA PRO A 164 -29.03 1.27 18.99
C PRO A 164 -30.45 1.49 18.45
N PRO A 165 -31.07 0.48 17.82
CA PRO A 165 -32.41 0.63 17.29
C PRO A 165 -33.32 1.09 18.42
N GLN A 166 -33.88 2.29 18.27
CA GLN A 166 -34.89 2.79 19.17
C GLN A 166 -36.01 1.75 19.19
N ALA A 167 -36.24 1.17 20.36
CA ALA A 167 -37.39 0.32 20.60
C ALA A 167 -38.62 1.12 20.18
N HIS A 168 -39.23 0.71 19.06
CA HIS A 168 -40.52 1.21 18.66
C HIS A 168 -41.45 1.04 19.86
N HIS A 169 -41.94 2.16 20.38
CA HIS A 169 -43.04 2.16 21.33
C HIS A 169 -44.10 1.21 20.80
N ALA A 170 -44.35 0.15 21.56
CA ALA A 170 -45.47 -0.74 21.36
C ALA A 170 -46.73 0.14 21.43
N ILE A 171 -47.33 0.40 20.27
CA ILE A 171 -48.73 0.80 20.19
C ILE A 171 -49.48 -0.42 20.72
N GLU A 172 -50.02 -0.26 21.91
CA GLU A 172 -50.93 -1.17 22.60
C GLU A 172 -52.15 -1.43 21.70
N PRO A 173 -52.35 -2.66 21.19
CA PRO A 173 -53.59 -3.05 20.54
C PRO A 173 -54.50 -3.68 21.62
N ALA A 174 -55.67 -3.08 21.79
CA ALA A 174 -56.75 -3.60 22.61
C ALA A 174 -57.07 -5.07 22.27
N GLU A 175 -57.17 -5.90 23.31
CA GLU A 175 -57.78 -7.23 23.30
C GLU A 175 -59.25 -7.16 22.84
N PRO A 176 -59.83 -8.22 22.22
CA PRO A 176 -60.28 -9.37 23.01
C PRO A 176 -60.26 -10.72 22.21
N PRO A 177 -60.91 -11.83 22.64
CA PRO A 177 -60.23 -13.02 23.16
C PRO A 177 -60.40 -14.27 22.26
N GLY A 178 -59.49 -15.24 22.36
CA GLY A 178 -59.78 -16.60 21.87
C GLY A 178 -58.62 -17.48 21.41
N ASN A 179 -57.79 -17.94 22.35
CA ASN A 179 -57.17 -19.28 22.43
C ASN A 179 -56.28 -19.82 21.25
N PRO A 180 -55.42 -20.83 21.49
CA PRO A 180 -53.97 -20.64 21.43
C PRO A 180 -53.35 -21.27 20.17
N ILE A 181 -52.54 -20.49 19.45
CA ILE A 181 -51.62 -21.05 18.45
C ILE A 181 -50.36 -21.51 19.18
N VAL A 182 -50.13 -22.82 19.08
CA VAL A 182 -48.96 -23.54 19.58
C VAL A 182 -47.67 -22.89 19.08
N SER A 183 -46.85 -22.40 20.00
CA SER A 183 -45.51 -21.90 19.76
C SER A 183 -44.63 -23.01 19.17
N VAL A 184 -44.16 -22.83 17.93
CA VAL A 184 -43.06 -23.62 17.38
C VAL A 184 -41.75 -22.97 17.81
N PRO A 185 -40.92 -23.59 18.67
CA PRO A 185 -39.58 -23.06 18.92
C PRO A 185 -38.71 -23.28 17.69
N ILE A 186 -38.19 -22.19 17.11
CA ILE A 186 -37.10 -22.21 16.14
C ILE A 186 -35.85 -22.74 16.85
N SER A 187 -35.69 -24.05 16.80
CA SER A 187 -34.51 -24.76 17.27
C SER A 187 -33.32 -24.40 16.39
N LYS A 188 -32.31 -23.73 16.99
CA LYS A 188 -30.98 -23.56 16.41
C LYS A 188 -30.36 -24.95 16.22
N ARG A 189 -30.53 -25.55 15.02
CA ARG A 189 -29.78 -26.74 14.64
C ARG A 189 -28.33 -26.36 14.41
N ASN A 190 -27.51 -26.60 15.44
CA ASN A 190 -26.08 -26.77 15.35
C ASN A 190 -25.78 -27.93 14.37
N TRP A 191 -25.48 -27.58 13.12
CA TRP A 191 -24.96 -28.54 12.15
C TRP A 191 -23.51 -28.87 12.51
N ARG A 192 -23.26 -30.11 12.93
CA ARG A 192 -21.91 -30.71 12.95
C ARG A 192 -21.82 -31.74 11.82
N PRO A 193 -20.79 -31.68 10.96
CA PRO A 193 -20.57 -32.74 9.99
C PRO A 193 -20.11 -34.04 10.68
N PRO A 194 -20.47 -35.23 10.15
CA PRO A 194 -19.98 -36.49 10.66
C PRO A 194 -18.48 -36.67 10.34
N ARG A 195 -17.73 -37.24 11.29
CA ARG A 195 -16.37 -37.72 11.04
C ARG A 195 -16.43 -39.05 10.28
N PRO A 196 -15.55 -39.29 9.30
CA PRO A 196 -15.44 -40.59 8.65
C PRO A 196 -14.90 -41.64 9.66
N PRO A 197 -15.33 -42.91 9.55
CA PRO A 197 -14.68 -44.00 10.26
C PRO A 197 -13.27 -44.26 9.69
N CYS A 198 -12.44 -44.83 10.57
CA CYS A 198 -11.00 -45.13 10.46
C CYS A 198 -10.52 -45.66 9.11
#